data_AF-A0A318JK12-F1
#
_entry.id   AF-A0A318JK12-F1
#
_cell.length_a   1.000
_cell.length_b   1.000
_cell.length_c   1.000
_cell.angle_alpha   90.00
_cell.angle_beta   90.00
_cell.angle_gamma   90.00
#
_symmetry.space_group_name_H-M   'P 1'
#
loop_
_entity.id
_entity.type
_entity.pdbx_description
1 polymer ?
#
loop_
_entity_poly.entity_id
_entity_poly.type
_entity_poly.pdbx_seq_one_letter_code
_entity_poly.pdbx_strand_id
1 'polypeptide(L)'
;MQQIQKLQAQLAELDQRIKAARCRERNAVLEQVRELVTSYALTAREIFGHGYSDRAKLFTVGMKYRDPVTGATWSGRGRAPTWIAGRDRAAFLIRE
;
A
#
# COMPACT_ATOMS: atom_id res chain seq x y z
N MET A 1 16.28 14.07 35.27
CA MET A 1 15.37 13.70 34.16
C MET A 1 15.66 14.40 32.84
N GLN A 2 16.23 15.62 32.82
CA GLN A 2 16.49 16.39 31.59
C GLN A 2 17.43 15.70 30.59
N GLN A 3 18.44 14.96 31.07
CA GLN A 3 19.41 14.27 30.21
C GLN A 3 18.77 13.14 29.38
N ILE A 4 17.81 12.41 29.95
CA ILE A 4 17.12 11.32 29.23
C ILE A 4 16.26 11.90 28.11
N GLN A 5 15.53 12.99 28.38
CA GLN A 5 14.71 13.67 27.37
C GLN A 5 15.56 14.18 26.21
N LYS A 6 16.75 14.73 26.51
CA LYS A 6 17.71 15.17 25.48
C LYS A 6 18.17 14.02 24.59
N LEU A 7 18.53 12.87 25.17
CA LEU A 7 18.93 11.68 24.42
C LEU A 7 17.78 11.11 23.56
N GLN A 8 16.55 11.15 24.07
CA GLN A 8 15.35 10.74 23.31
C GLN A 8 15.08 11.66 22.12
N ALA A 9 15.23 12.97 22.28
CA ALA A 9 15.10 13.93 21.18
C ALA A 9 16.16 13.68 20.09
N GLN A 10 17.41 13.43 20.47
CA GLN A 10 18.48 13.10 19.53
C GLN A 10 18.22 11.80 18.77
N LEU A 11 17.66 10.77 19.43
CA LEU A 11 17.25 9.53 18.75
C LEU A 11 16.14 9.78 17.73
N ALA A 12 15.12 10.56 18.09
CA ALA A 12 14.02 10.89 17.19
C ALA A 12 14.51 11.64 15.94
N GLU A 13 15.42 12.60 16.13
CA GLU A 13 16.01 13.34 15.02
C GLU A 13 16.87 12.45 14.11
N LEU A 14 17.69 11.57 14.70
CA LEU A 14 18.48 10.59 13.93
C LEU A 14 17.59 9.63 13.15
N ASP A 15 16.49 9.15 13.74
CA ASP A 15 15.54 8.27 13.06
C ASP A 15 14.85 8.98 11.87
N GLN A 16 14.44 10.24 12.06
CA GLN A 16 13.91 11.06 10.97
C GLN A 16 14.92 11.25 9.84
N ARG A 17 16.19 11.52 10.19
CA ARG A 17 17.28 11.64 9.21
C ARG A 17 17.52 10.33 8.46
N ILE A 18 17.53 9.19 9.15
CA ILE A 18 17.68 7.86 8.53
C ILE A 18 16.52 7.59 7.57
N LYS A 19 15.28 7.86 7.98
CA LYS A 19 14.10 7.72 7.12
C LYS A 19 14.19 8.60 5.88
N ALA A 20 14.54 9.87 6.06
CA ALA A 20 14.72 10.81 4.96
C ALA A 20 15.83 10.36 3.98
N ALA A 21 16.97 9.89 4.51
CA ALA A 21 18.06 9.36 3.70
C ALA A 21 17.61 8.14 2.89
N ARG A 22 16.95 7.16 3.52
CA ARG A 22 16.43 5.96 2.83
C ARG A 22 15.41 6.31 1.73
N CYS A 23 14.53 7.29 1.98
CA CYS A 23 13.58 7.76 0.97
C CYS A 23 14.31 8.39 -0.22
N ARG A 24 15.34 9.21 0.02
CA ARG A 24 16.15 9.82 -1.04
C ARG A 24 16.91 8.77 -1.84
N GLU A 25 17.58 7.84 -1.18
CA GLU A 25 18.30 6.74 -1.82
C GLU A 25 17.37 5.89 -2.68
N ARG A 26 16.22 5.49 -2.13
CA ARG A 26 15.22 4.72 -2.87
C ARG A 26 14.71 5.48 -4.10
N ASN A 27 14.39 6.77 -3.96
CA ASN A 27 13.92 7.58 -5.08
C ASN A 27 15.01 7.74 -6.15
N ALA A 28 16.26 7.97 -5.75
CA ALA A 28 17.39 8.06 -6.68
C ALA A 28 17.60 6.75 -7.45
N VAL A 29 17.46 5.59 -6.79
CA VAL A 29 17.52 4.28 -7.46
C VAL A 29 16.33 4.10 -8.40
N LEU A 30 15.12 4.51 -7.99
CA LEU A 30 13.94 4.42 -8.86
C LEU A 30 14.07 5.26 -10.12
N GLU A 31 14.63 6.46 -10.03
CA GLU A 31 14.91 7.30 -11.21
C GLU A 31 15.93 6.62 -12.13
N GLN A 32 17.04 6.10 -11.60
CA GLN A 32 18.03 5.36 -12.39
C GLN A 32 17.42 4.13 -13.08
N VAL A 33 16.56 3.38 -12.39
CA VAL A 33 15.85 2.25 -12.99
C VAL A 33 14.93 2.73 -14.10
N ARG A 34 14.19 3.83 -13.91
CA ARG A 34 13.30 4.40 -14.94
C ARG A 34 14.08 4.84 -16.18
N GLU A 35 15.24 5.46 -16.00
CA GLU A 35 16.13 5.84 -17.10
C GLU A 35 16.63 4.62 -17.86
N LEU A 36 17.12 3.58 -17.16
CA LEU A 36 17.56 2.33 -17.78
C LEU A 36 16.44 1.60 -18.53
N VAL A 37 15.25 1.57 -17.95
CA VAL A 37 14.07 0.96 -18.60
C VAL A 37 13.73 1.70 -19.89
N THR A 38 13.83 3.03 -19.89
CA THR A 38 13.55 3.85 -21.07
C THR A 38 14.64 3.72 -22.13
N SER A 39 15.93 3.74 -21.73
CA SER A 39 17.06 3.71 -22.68
C SER A 39 17.17 2.39 -23.43
N TYR A 40 16.87 1.27 -22.77
CA TYR A 40 16.89 -0.06 -23.37
C TYR A 40 15.50 -0.53 -23.84
N ALA A 41 14.48 0.33 -23.79
CA ALA A 41 13.10 0.01 -24.14
C ALA A 41 12.58 -1.28 -23.48
N LEU A 42 12.96 -1.50 -22.22
CA LEU A 42 12.62 -2.72 -21.49
C LEU A 42 11.13 -2.73 -21.14
N THR A 43 10.48 -3.85 -21.37
CA THR A 43 9.08 -4.02 -20.97
C THR A 43 8.97 -4.45 -19.51
N ALA A 44 7.87 -4.09 -18.84
CA ALA A 44 7.59 -4.56 -17.48
C ALA A 44 7.62 -6.09 -17.35
N ARG A 45 7.29 -6.81 -18.45
CA ARG A 45 7.35 -8.28 -18.51
C ARG A 45 8.77 -8.81 -18.44
N GLU A 46 9.75 -8.12 -19.02
CA GLU A 46 11.16 -8.51 -18.97
C GLU A 46 11.79 -8.20 -17.61
N ILE A 47 11.35 -7.12 -16.95
CA ILE A 47 11.85 -6.69 -15.65
C ILE A 47 11.28 -7.55 -14.52
N PHE A 48 9.97 -7.82 -14.55
CA PHE A 48 9.25 -8.46 -13.44
C PHE A 48 8.81 -9.91 -13.72
N GLY A 49 9.03 -10.41 -14.93
CA GLY A 49 8.70 -11.77 -15.34
C GLY A 49 7.21 -12.04 -15.55
N HIS A 50 6.90 -13.30 -15.87
CA HIS A 50 5.53 -13.78 -16.06
C HIS A 50 4.84 -13.94 -14.69
N GLY A 51 4.08 -12.93 -14.27
CA GLY A 51 3.35 -12.93 -12.99
C GLY A 51 3.19 -11.57 -12.30
N TYR A 52 3.82 -10.52 -12.84
CA TYR A 52 3.69 -9.15 -12.32
C TYR A 52 2.23 -8.64 -12.32
N SER A 53 1.48 -8.93 -13.39
CA SER A 53 0.07 -8.58 -13.53
C SER A 53 -0.85 -9.39 -12.60
N ASP A 54 -0.51 -10.65 -12.31
CA ASP A 54 -1.30 -11.50 -11.40
C ASP A 54 -1.21 -11.03 -9.94
N ARG A 55 -0.03 -10.56 -9.51
CA ARG A 55 0.11 -9.99 -8.15
C ARG A 55 -0.53 -8.61 -8.02
N ALA A 56 -0.47 -7.74 -9.03
CA ALA A 56 -1.18 -6.47 -9.00
C ALA A 56 -2.70 -6.67 -8.85
N LYS A 57 -3.29 -7.65 -9.55
CA LYS A 57 -4.70 -8.05 -9.37
C LYS A 57 -5.03 -8.60 -7.98
N LEU A 58 -4.06 -9.19 -7.27
CA LEU A 58 -4.24 -9.64 -5.89
C LEU A 58 -4.30 -8.48 -4.88
N PHE A 59 -3.68 -7.34 -5.19
CA PHE A 59 -3.69 -6.14 -4.34
C PHE A 59 -4.78 -5.13 -4.71
N THR A 60 -5.33 -5.19 -5.93
CA THR A 60 -6.54 -4.43 -6.31
C THR A 60 -7.80 -5.15 -5.82
N VAL A 61 -7.89 -5.33 -4.49
CA VAL A 61 -9.12 -5.79 -3.87
C VAL A 61 -10.04 -4.57 -3.73
N GLY A 62 -10.80 -4.28 -4.79
CA GLY A 62 -11.81 -3.22 -4.77
C GLY A 62 -12.79 -3.44 -3.61
N MET A 63 -13.07 -2.37 -2.87
CA MET A 63 -14.10 -2.36 -1.82
C MET A 63 -15.45 -2.66 -2.49
N LYS A 64 -15.94 -3.89 -2.37
CA LYS A 64 -17.18 -4.33 -3.05
C LYS A 64 -18.43 -4.01 -2.25
N TYR A 65 -18.32 -4.02 -0.92
CA TYR A 65 -19.44 -3.79 -0.01
C TYR A 65 -19.11 -2.71 1.02
N ARG A 66 -20.09 -1.90 1.39
CA ARG A 66 -20.01 -0.89 2.45
C ARG A 66 -21.25 -0.92 3.34
N ASP A 67 -21.03 -0.83 4.65
CA ASP A 67 -22.10 -0.67 5.62
C ASP A 67 -22.65 0.77 5.56
N PRO A 68 -23.96 0.99 5.31
CA PRO A 68 -24.57 2.31 5.34
C PRO A 68 -24.56 2.96 6.73
N VAL A 69 -24.45 2.18 7.81
CA VAL A 69 -24.52 2.70 9.19
C VAL A 69 -23.13 3.07 9.71
N THR A 70 -22.16 2.17 9.63
CA THR A 70 -20.81 2.39 10.19
C THR A 70 -19.80 2.87 9.17
N GLY A 71 -20.11 2.80 7.88
CA GLY A 71 -19.17 3.10 6.80
C GLY A 71 -18.09 2.04 6.62
N ALA A 72 -18.12 0.93 7.35
CA ALA A 72 -17.16 -0.16 7.23
C ALA A 72 -17.21 -0.81 5.85
N THR A 73 -16.06 -1.12 5.27
CA THR A 73 -15.94 -1.70 3.92
C THR A 73 -15.50 -3.15 3.97
N TRP A 74 -16.04 -3.96 3.06
CA TRP A 74 -15.63 -5.36 2.91
C TRP A 74 -15.45 -5.73 1.44
N SER A 75 -14.39 -6.47 1.18
CA SER A 75 -13.99 -6.89 -0.17
C SER A 75 -14.81 -8.05 -0.74
N GLY A 76 -15.64 -8.70 0.09
CA GLY A 76 -16.33 -9.94 -0.29
C GLY A 76 -15.45 -11.19 -0.22
N ARG A 77 -14.18 -11.08 0.17
CA ARG A 77 -13.28 -12.21 0.44
C ARG A 77 -13.10 -12.41 1.96
N GLY A 78 -13.03 -13.66 2.39
CA GLY A 78 -12.86 -14.04 3.81
C GLY A 78 -14.16 -14.12 4.61
N ARG A 79 -14.06 -14.12 5.95
CA ARG A 79 -15.23 -14.16 6.85
C ARG A 79 -16.07 -12.90 6.67
N ALA A 80 -17.36 -13.07 6.40
CA ALA A 80 -18.29 -11.95 6.30
C ALA A 80 -18.40 -11.21 7.64
N PRO A 81 -18.28 -9.87 7.65
CA PRO A 81 -18.54 -9.06 8.84
C PRO A 81 -19.99 -9.18 9.32
N THR A 82 -20.22 -8.95 10.61
CA THR A 82 -21.54 -9.10 11.25
C THR A 82 -22.63 -8.22 10.61
N TRP A 83 -22.28 -7.08 10.02
CA TRP A 83 -23.23 -6.15 9.40
C TRP A 83 -23.79 -6.61 8.05
N ILE A 84 -23.10 -7.51 7.34
CA ILE A 84 -23.54 -8.11 6.06
C ILE A 84 -23.83 -9.61 6.17
N ALA A 85 -23.36 -10.28 7.24
CA ALA A 85 -23.63 -11.69 7.48
C ALA A 85 -25.14 -11.95 7.65
N GLY A 86 -25.71 -12.83 6.82
CA GLY A 86 -27.13 -13.21 6.87
C GLY A 86 -28.11 -12.19 6.27
N ARG A 87 -27.64 -11.10 5.68
CA ARG A 87 -28.47 -10.10 4.98
C ARG A 87 -28.26 -10.16 3.47
N ASP A 88 -29.17 -9.53 2.72
CA ASP A 88 -29.01 -9.40 1.27
C ASP A 88 -27.80 -8.53 0.96
N ARG A 89 -26.81 -9.12 0.28
CA ARG A 89 -25.52 -8.50 0.00
C ARG A 89 -25.63 -7.40 -1.05
N ALA A 90 -26.67 -7.43 -1.90
CA ALA A 90 -26.90 -6.42 -2.93
C ALA A 90 -27.24 -5.05 -2.33
N ALA A 91 -27.83 -5.02 -1.13
CA ALA A 91 -28.15 -3.78 -0.42
C ALA A 91 -26.90 -3.02 0.08
N PHE A 92 -25.77 -3.72 0.21
CA PHE A 92 -24.50 -3.15 0.69
C PHE A 92 -23.48 -2.95 -0.42
N LEU A 93 -23.85 -3.22 -1.67
CA LEU A 93 -22.92 -3.18 -2.80
C LEU A 93 -22.59 -1.72 -3.14
N ILE A 94 -21.30 -1.40 -3.20
CA ILE A 94 -20.87 -0.07 -3.63
C ILE A 94 -21.11 -0.01 -5.14
N ARG A 95 -22.13 0.73 -5.57
CA ARG A 95 -22.30 1.10 -6.98
C ARG A 95 -21.39 2.28 -7.22
N GLU A 96 -20.40 2.08 -8.08
CA GLU A 96 -19.51 3.12 -8.60
C GLU A 96 -20.29 4.10 -9.49
#